data_AF-A0A431LE23-F1
#
_entry.id   AF-A0A431LE23-F1
#
_cell.length_a   1.000
_cell.length_b   1.000
_cell.length_c   1.000
_cell.angle_alpha   90.00
_cell.angle_beta   90.00
_cell.angle_gamma   90.00
#
_symmetry.space_group_name_H-M   'P 1'
#
loop_
_entity.id
_entity.type
_entity.pdbx_description
1 polymer ?
#
loop_
_entity_poly.entity_id
_entity_poly.type
_entity_poly.pdbx_seq_one_letter_code
_entity_poly.pdbx_strand_id
1 'polypeptide(L)'
;MTDSAKYDDSDIISMALEALSTSDPSTSEEAYNQIVLKVQKAFNNNQRDVASELQRLSKCIEASRNTEDSLTFKQRTCESMLKISMAERHKGKPAPVLAVAKPAPTFQSLDYLILESNNFDGDVRFYRDTLKSELLWAFNKAGTKLAAFKMAYGPAIVLSDKKGASACEQVYSVTNLELAVKELRERGIEEIAGPVETPLGRTYTFKDMSGNSYSILQNGTGNSLERAYQDRNNTEAIRLD
;
A
#
# COMPACT_ATOMS: atom_id res chain seq x y z
N MET A 1 -44.54 -1.46 7.39
CA MET A 1 -44.19 -0.50 8.46
C MET A 1 -43.00 0.28 7.97
N THR A 2 -43.25 1.47 7.45
CA THR A 2 -42.27 2.40 6.89
C THR A 2 -41.44 3.00 8.01
N ASP A 3 -40.19 2.55 8.13
CA ASP A 3 -39.20 3.17 9.01
C ASP A 3 -38.94 4.57 8.46
N SER A 4 -39.24 5.61 9.23
CA SER A 4 -39.00 6.99 8.78
C SER A 4 -37.50 7.17 8.60
N ALA A 5 -37.06 7.52 7.40
CA ALA A 5 -35.64 7.66 7.07
C ALA A 5 -34.95 8.57 8.10
N LYS A 6 -34.01 8.02 8.88
CA LYS A 6 -33.32 8.73 9.97
C LYS A 6 -32.33 9.79 9.45
N TYR A 7 -32.12 9.82 8.14
CA TYR A 7 -31.47 10.83 7.31
C TYR A 7 -31.84 10.56 5.84
N ASP A 8 -31.47 11.47 4.93
CA ASP A 8 -31.69 11.30 3.50
C ASP A 8 -30.59 10.41 2.88
N ASP A 9 -30.96 9.23 2.38
CA ASP A 9 -30.05 8.32 1.68
C ASP A 9 -29.34 8.99 0.51
N SER A 10 -30.01 9.90 -0.18
CA SER A 10 -29.45 10.58 -1.36
C SER A 10 -28.30 11.51 -1.00
N ASP A 11 -28.34 12.13 0.19
CA ASP A 11 -27.26 12.95 0.73
C ASP A 11 -26.01 12.10 1.02
N ILE A 12 -26.17 10.98 1.74
CA ILE A 12 -25.05 10.09 2.06
C ILE A 12 -24.45 9.44 0.81
N ILE A 13 -25.29 9.02 -0.14
CA ILE A 13 -24.82 8.47 -1.40
C ILE A 13 -24.06 9.55 -2.20
N SER A 14 -24.54 10.78 -2.25
CA SER A 14 -23.85 11.88 -2.95
C SER A 14 -22.48 12.14 -2.33
N MET A 15 -22.40 12.24 -0.99
CA MET A 15 -21.11 12.37 -0.28
C MET A 15 -20.16 11.20 -0.57
N ALA A 16 -20.68 9.96 -0.64
CA ALA A 16 -19.88 8.79 -0.95
C ALA A 16 -19.31 8.84 -2.37
N LEU A 17 -20.13 9.27 -3.34
CA LEU A 17 -19.72 9.41 -4.74
C LEU A 17 -18.69 10.52 -4.94
N GLU A 18 -18.83 11.63 -4.22
CA GLU A 18 -17.83 12.71 -4.19
C GLU A 18 -16.52 12.23 -3.57
N ALA A 19 -16.58 11.51 -2.43
CA ALA A 19 -15.40 10.97 -1.75
C ALA A 19 -14.63 9.97 -2.63
N LEU A 20 -15.36 9.13 -3.39
CA LEU A 20 -14.79 8.18 -4.35
C LEU A 20 -14.13 8.87 -5.55
N SER A 21 -14.63 10.04 -5.95
CA SER A 21 -14.12 10.80 -7.10
C SER A 21 -13.02 11.81 -6.72
N THR A 22 -12.75 11.99 -5.42
CA THR A 22 -11.79 12.94 -4.89
C THR A 22 -10.36 12.39 -4.98
N SER A 23 -9.47 13.10 -5.67
CA SER A 23 -8.06 12.71 -5.83
C SER A 23 -7.18 13.04 -4.61
N ASP A 24 -7.59 13.99 -3.77
CA ASP A 24 -6.88 14.34 -2.54
C ASP A 24 -7.23 13.35 -1.39
N PRO A 25 -6.25 12.59 -0.87
CA PRO A 25 -6.53 11.58 0.15
C PRO A 25 -7.08 12.14 1.46
N SER A 26 -6.64 13.33 1.88
CA SER A 26 -7.08 13.94 3.15
C SER A 26 -8.54 14.36 3.07
N THR A 27 -8.94 14.97 1.95
CA THR A 27 -10.32 15.40 1.70
C THR A 27 -11.25 14.20 1.55
N SER A 28 -10.80 13.15 0.85
CA SER A 28 -11.55 11.89 0.74
C SER A 28 -11.76 11.24 2.10
N GLU A 29 -10.71 11.16 2.94
CA GLU A 29 -10.80 10.63 4.31
C GLU A 29 -11.80 11.42 5.17
N GLU A 30 -11.76 12.75 5.14
CA GLU A 30 -12.68 13.59 5.90
C GLU A 30 -14.14 13.34 5.47
N ALA A 31 -14.39 13.20 4.17
CA ALA A 31 -15.73 12.88 3.67
C ALA A 31 -16.26 11.54 4.23
N TYR A 32 -15.42 10.50 4.26
CA TYR A 32 -15.82 9.21 4.87
C TYR A 32 -16.05 9.31 6.38
N ASN A 33 -15.25 10.11 7.09
CA ASN A 33 -15.46 10.36 8.52
C ASN A 33 -16.82 11.04 8.74
N GLN A 34 -17.18 12.04 7.94
CA GLN A 34 -18.47 12.72 8.02
C GLN A 34 -19.65 11.78 7.72
N ILE A 35 -19.52 10.90 6.73
CA ILE A 35 -20.53 9.86 6.44
C ILE A 35 -20.74 8.98 7.67
N VAL A 36 -19.67 8.42 8.23
CA VAL A 36 -19.76 7.55 9.42
C VAL A 36 -20.37 8.29 10.60
N LEU A 37 -19.98 9.54 10.86
CA LEU A 37 -20.53 10.34 11.95
C LEU A 37 -22.03 10.64 11.76
N LYS A 38 -22.47 10.95 10.54
CA LYS A 38 -23.90 11.14 10.23
C LYS A 38 -24.71 9.86 10.51
N VAL A 39 -24.23 8.71 10.04
CA VAL A 39 -24.89 7.41 10.27
C VAL A 39 -24.87 7.05 11.76
N GLN A 40 -23.74 7.24 12.45
CA GLN A 40 -23.64 7.03 13.90
C GLN A 40 -24.66 7.86 14.67
N LYS A 41 -24.77 9.15 14.35
CA LYS A 41 -25.74 10.06 14.97
C LYS A 41 -27.18 9.59 14.73
N ALA A 42 -27.51 9.17 13.52
CA ALA A 42 -28.84 8.68 13.18
C ALA A 42 -29.23 7.39 13.92
N PHE A 43 -28.26 6.54 14.21
CA PHE A 43 -28.47 5.27 14.91
C PHE A 43 -28.06 5.31 16.39
N ASN A 44 -28.02 6.51 16.99
CA ASN A 44 -27.68 6.72 18.41
C ASN A 44 -26.39 5.97 18.84
N ASN A 45 -25.39 5.93 17.95
CA ASN A 45 -24.11 5.25 18.11
C ASN A 45 -24.20 3.73 18.33
N ASN A 46 -25.34 3.08 18.03
CA ASN A 46 -25.46 1.63 18.06
C ASN A 46 -24.61 1.02 16.93
N GLN A 47 -23.45 0.46 17.30
CA GLN A 47 -22.47 -0.05 16.33
C GLN A 47 -23.03 -1.13 15.41
N ARG A 48 -23.96 -1.97 15.90
CA ARG A 48 -24.56 -3.03 15.08
C ARG A 48 -25.44 -2.44 13.99
N ASP A 49 -26.24 -1.44 14.34
CA ASP A 49 -27.17 -0.82 13.41
C ASP A 49 -26.42 0.06 12.41
N VAL A 50 -25.40 0.80 12.87
CA VAL A 50 -24.49 1.57 12.01
C VAL A 50 -23.80 0.68 10.97
N ALA A 51 -23.24 -0.46 11.40
CA ALA A 51 -22.58 -1.39 10.49
C ALA A 51 -23.57 -2.00 9.47
N SER A 52 -24.77 -2.37 9.93
CA SER A 52 -25.84 -2.89 9.06
C SER A 52 -26.26 -1.86 8.02
N GLU A 53 -26.32 -0.60 8.41
CA GLU A 53 -26.72 0.49 7.54
C GLU A 53 -25.65 0.86 6.52
N LEU A 54 -24.38 0.95 6.93
CA LEU A 54 -23.26 1.14 5.98
C LEU A 54 -23.19 -0.02 4.98
N GLN A 55 -23.48 -1.24 5.41
CA GLN A 55 -23.61 -2.38 4.51
C GLN A 55 -24.78 -2.20 3.53
N ARG A 56 -25.94 -1.69 3.97
CA ARG A 56 -27.06 -1.38 3.08
C ARG A 56 -26.68 -0.31 2.05
N LEU A 57 -26.09 0.81 2.48
CA LEU A 57 -25.63 1.90 1.61
C LEU A 57 -24.60 1.41 0.58
N SER A 58 -23.69 0.52 0.97
CA SER A 58 -22.72 -0.07 0.04
C SER A 58 -23.39 -0.88 -1.08
N LYS A 59 -24.54 -1.51 -0.83
CA LYS A 59 -25.32 -2.20 -1.87
C LYS A 59 -26.04 -1.21 -2.79
N CYS A 60 -26.46 -0.06 -2.27
CA CYS A 60 -27.02 1.02 -3.09
C CYS A 60 -25.97 1.61 -4.04
N ILE A 61 -24.72 1.80 -3.57
CA ILE A 61 -23.59 2.24 -4.41
C ILE A 61 -23.25 1.20 -5.47
N GLU A 62 -23.24 -0.08 -5.11
CA GLU A 62 -23.02 -1.18 -6.06
C GLU A 62 -24.07 -1.17 -7.18
N ALA A 63 -25.34 -0.97 -6.83
CA ALA A 63 -26.44 -0.92 -7.78
C ALA A 63 -26.42 0.34 -8.67
N SER A 64 -25.90 1.47 -8.17
CA SER A 64 -25.86 2.73 -8.92
C SER A 64 -24.59 2.92 -9.77
N ARG A 65 -23.50 2.23 -9.41
CA ARG A 65 -22.21 2.31 -10.11
C ARG A 65 -21.65 0.93 -10.44
N ASN A 66 -20.80 0.40 -9.57
CA ASN A 66 -20.05 -0.82 -9.81
C ASN A 66 -19.60 -1.45 -8.47
N THR A 67 -19.12 -2.68 -8.54
CA THR A 67 -18.67 -3.45 -7.37
C THR A 67 -17.39 -2.88 -6.73
N GLU A 68 -16.50 -2.26 -7.50
CA GLU A 68 -15.23 -1.70 -7.00
C GLU A 68 -15.45 -0.50 -6.06
N ASP A 69 -16.35 0.41 -6.46
CA ASP A 69 -16.77 1.56 -5.64
C ASP A 69 -17.45 1.11 -4.35
N SER A 70 -18.27 0.05 -4.42
CA SER A 70 -18.89 -0.56 -3.23
C SER A 70 -17.85 -1.14 -2.27
N LEU A 71 -16.84 -1.84 -2.79
CA LEU A 71 -15.75 -2.40 -1.99
C LEU A 71 -14.91 -1.29 -1.34
N THR A 72 -14.57 -0.24 -2.11
CA THR A 72 -13.84 0.92 -1.61
C THR A 72 -14.63 1.63 -0.50
N PHE A 73 -15.93 1.84 -0.70
CA PHE A 73 -16.80 2.42 0.33
C PHE A 73 -16.82 1.57 1.61
N LYS A 74 -16.97 0.24 1.50
CA LYS A 74 -16.94 -0.68 2.66
C LYS A 74 -15.63 -0.58 3.43
N GLN A 75 -14.50 -0.55 2.71
CA GLN A 75 -13.18 -0.44 3.33
C GLN A 75 -13.03 0.88 4.07
N ARG A 76 -13.27 2.01 3.38
CA ARG A 76 -13.03 3.35 3.92
C ARG A 76 -13.93 3.66 5.11
N THR A 77 -15.21 3.28 5.04
CA THR A 77 -16.13 3.49 6.17
C THR A 77 -15.77 2.63 7.38
N CYS A 78 -15.24 1.42 7.17
CA CYS A 78 -14.70 0.57 8.23
C CYS A 78 -13.45 1.20 8.90
N GLU A 79 -12.50 1.68 8.10
CA GLU A 79 -11.30 2.40 8.57
C GLU A 79 -11.70 3.63 9.42
N SER A 80 -12.62 4.46 8.90
CA SER A 80 -13.15 5.63 9.61
C SER A 80 -13.84 5.25 10.92
N MET A 81 -14.68 4.21 10.94
CA MET A 81 -15.33 3.73 12.17
C MET A 81 -14.30 3.32 13.24
N LEU A 82 -13.25 2.61 12.85
CA LEU A 82 -12.18 2.21 13.76
C LEU A 82 -11.44 3.43 14.32
N LYS A 83 -11.05 4.37 13.46
CA LYS A 83 -10.37 5.62 13.86
C LYS A 83 -11.23 6.44 14.84
N ILE A 84 -12.51 6.64 14.53
CA ILE A 84 -13.45 7.37 15.39
C ILE A 84 -13.62 6.65 16.74
N SER A 85 -13.82 5.32 16.73
CA SER A 85 -13.96 4.53 17.97
C SER A 85 -12.71 4.60 18.84
N MET A 86 -11.52 4.54 18.24
CA MET A 86 -10.25 4.69 18.95
C MET A 86 -10.10 6.09 19.56
N ALA A 87 -10.41 7.13 18.80
CA ALA A 87 -10.35 8.51 19.27
C ALA A 87 -11.30 8.77 20.45
N GLU A 88 -12.55 8.31 20.38
CA GLU A 88 -13.52 8.46 21.46
C GLU A 88 -13.14 7.66 22.71
N ARG A 89 -12.54 6.46 22.58
CA ARG A 89 -12.00 5.70 23.73
C ARG A 89 -10.88 6.42 24.47
N HIS A 90 -10.19 7.35 23.80
CA HIS A 90 -9.08 8.13 24.33
C HIS A 90 -9.52 9.51 24.83
N LYS A 91 -10.74 9.94 24.54
CA LYS A 91 -11.30 11.22 24.98
C LYS A 91 -11.58 11.20 26.48
N GLY A 92 -10.93 12.09 27.25
CA GLY A 92 -11.16 12.24 28.69
C GLY A 92 -10.39 11.25 29.59
N LYS A 93 -9.57 10.35 29.03
CA LYS A 93 -8.58 9.60 29.82
C LYS A 93 -7.29 10.43 29.89
N PRO A 94 -6.60 10.47 31.04
CA PRO A 94 -5.20 10.93 31.04
C PRO A 94 -4.47 10.14 29.95
N ALA A 95 -3.57 10.79 29.21
CA ALA A 95 -2.73 10.11 28.24
C ALA A 95 -2.28 8.80 28.88
N PRO A 96 -2.52 7.64 28.24
CA PRO A 96 -2.15 6.37 28.86
C PRO A 96 -0.72 6.54 29.33
N VAL A 97 -0.44 6.25 30.61
CA VAL A 97 0.95 6.07 31.07
C VAL A 97 1.51 5.12 30.04
N LEU A 98 2.37 5.62 29.15
CA LEU A 98 2.79 4.89 27.98
C LEU A 98 3.35 3.58 28.52
N ALA A 99 2.59 2.49 28.37
CA ALA A 99 3.23 1.21 28.18
C ALA A 99 4.22 1.52 27.07
N VAL A 100 5.52 1.56 27.41
CA VAL A 100 6.62 2.07 26.58
C VAL A 100 6.21 1.82 25.15
N ALA A 101 5.85 2.88 24.41
CA ALA A 101 5.21 2.72 23.11
C ALA A 101 6.03 1.70 22.37
N LYS A 102 5.44 0.53 22.06
CA LYS A 102 6.17 -0.54 21.41
C LYS A 102 6.82 0.14 20.20
N PRO A 103 8.16 0.20 20.13
CA PRO A 103 8.82 1.02 19.12
C PRO A 103 8.24 0.61 17.77
N ALA A 104 7.93 1.61 16.95
CA ALA A 104 7.41 1.35 15.62
C ALA A 104 8.32 0.30 14.95
N PRO A 105 7.76 -0.72 14.29
CA PRO A 105 8.59 -1.75 13.68
C PRO A 105 9.60 -1.08 12.74
N THR A 106 10.86 -1.52 12.80
CA THR A 106 11.95 -0.98 11.96
C THR A 106 11.56 -1.05 10.47
N PHE A 107 10.84 -2.10 10.08
CA PHE A 107 10.29 -2.31 8.74
C PHE A 107 8.84 -1.80 8.65
N GLN A 108 8.52 -1.08 7.57
CA GLN A 108 7.17 -0.55 7.31
C GLN A 108 6.33 -1.50 6.45
N SER A 109 6.86 -1.88 5.29
CA SER A 109 6.16 -2.70 4.28
C SER A 109 7.15 -3.54 3.48
N LEU A 110 6.65 -4.62 2.90
CA LEU A 110 7.35 -5.37 1.84
C LEU A 110 6.89 -4.77 0.51
N ASP A 111 7.80 -4.06 -0.18
CA ASP A 111 7.45 -3.31 -1.39
C ASP A 111 7.76 -4.11 -2.65
N TYR A 112 8.84 -4.93 -2.63
CA TYR A 112 9.25 -5.71 -3.79
C TYR A 112 9.65 -7.14 -3.42
N LEU A 113 9.38 -8.05 -4.33
CA LEU A 113 9.99 -9.37 -4.41
C LEU A 113 10.78 -9.43 -5.71
N ILE A 114 12.11 -9.48 -5.61
CA ILE A 114 12.99 -9.59 -6.78
C ILE A 114 13.21 -11.07 -7.08
N LEU A 115 12.84 -11.47 -8.30
CA LEU A 115 13.00 -12.81 -8.82
C LEU A 115 14.09 -12.80 -9.89
N GLU A 116 15.04 -13.72 -9.79
CA GLU A 116 16.01 -13.96 -10.85
C GLU A 116 15.31 -14.61 -12.05
N SER A 117 15.56 -14.06 -13.23
CA SER A 117 15.04 -14.56 -14.51
C SER A 117 16.19 -15.07 -15.38
N ASN A 118 16.04 -16.31 -15.84
CA ASN A 118 16.96 -16.92 -16.82
C ASN A 118 16.61 -16.55 -18.27
N ASN A 119 15.44 -15.98 -18.50
CA ASN A 119 14.95 -15.54 -19.80
C ASN A 119 14.10 -14.28 -19.63
N PHE A 120 14.75 -13.16 -19.32
CA PHE A 120 14.09 -11.92 -18.95
C PHE A 120 12.99 -11.50 -19.93
N ASP A 121 13.30 -11.46 -21.23
CA ASP A 121 12.33 -11.02 -22.24
C ASP A 121 11.16 -12.01 -22.38
N GLY A 122 11.40 -13.31 -22.15
CA GLY A 122 10.36 -14.34 -22.13
C GLY A 122 9.44 -14.24 -20.91
N ASP A 123 10.02 -14.04 -19.74
CA ASP A 123 9.26 -13.91 -18.49
C ASP A 123 8.47 -12.60 -18.47
N VAL A 124 9.03 -11.50 -18.96
CA VAL A 124 8.30 -10.24 -19.15
C VAL A 124 7.06 -10.43 -20.02
N ARG A 125 7.18 -11.14 -21.16
CA ARG A 125 6.02 -11.48 -22.00
C ARG A 125 5.04 -12.38 -21.27
N PHE A 126 5.50 -13.36 -20.50
CA PHE A 126 4.62 -14.23 -19.73
C PHE A 126 3.79 -13.43 -18.70
N TYR A 127 4.42 -12.55 -17.92
CA TYR A 127 3.73 -11.73 -16.92
C TYR A 127 2.75 -10.73 -17.58
N ARG A 128 3.19 -10.04 -18.63
CA ARG A 128 2.38 -9.05 -19.35
C ARG A 128 1.25 -9.68 -20.17
N ASP A 129 1.57 -10.67 -21.00
CA ASP A 129 0.68 -11.15 -22.06
C ASP A 129 -0.14 -12.36 -21.65
N THR A 130 0.44 -13.27 -20.85
CA THR A 130 -0.25 -14.48 -20.38
C THR A 130 -0.98 -14.23 -19.08
N LEU A 131 -0.29 -13.69 -18.07
CA LEU A 131 -0.89 -13.40 -16.76
C LEU A 131 -1.67 -12.08 -16.73
N LYS A 132 -1.56 -11.24 -17.76
CA LYS A 132 -2.21 -9.92 -17.84
C LYS A 132 -1.92 -9.03 -16.63
N SER A 133 -0.73 -9.19 -16.05
CA SER A 133 -0.27 -8.35 -14.93
C SER A 133 0.06 -6.95 -15.41
N GLU A 134 -0.18 -5.95 -14.56
CA GLU A 134 0.13 -4.56 -14.87
C GLU A 134 1.64 -4.33 -14.78
N LEU A 135 2.25 -3.88 -15.88
CA LEU A 135 3.64 -3.42 -15.86
C LEU A 135 3.70 -2.03 -15.21
N LEU A 136 4.45 -1.90 -14.12
CA LEU A 136 4.65 -0.63 -13.43
C LEU A 136 5.80 0.17 -14.07
N TRP A 137 6.93 -0.51 -14.29
CA TRP A 137 8.13 0.07 -14.88
C TRP A 137 9.09 -1.01 -15.37
N ALA A 138 9.98 -0.65 -16.30
CA ALA A 138 11.09 -1.50 -16.73
C ALA A 138 12.32 -0.66 -17.07
N PHE A 139 13.49 -1.09 -16.60
CA PHE A 139 14.75 -0.37 -16.78
C PHE A 139 15.89 -1.29 -17.16
N ASN A 140 16.82 -0.79 -17.95
CA ASN A 140 18.16 -1.35 -18.12
C ASN A 140 19.16 -0.36 -17.54
N LYS A 141 19.72 -0.68 -16.37
CA LYS A 141 20.66 0.18 -15.66
C LYS A 141 21.89 -0.60 -15.26
N ALA A 142 23.06 -0.04 -15.56
CA ALA A 142 24.35 -0.66 -15.29
C ALA A 142 24.46 -2.12 -15.82
N GLY A 143 23.84 -2.40 -16.97
CA GLY A 143 23.85 -3.72 -17.60
C GLY A 143 22.94 -4.76 -16.94
N THR A 144 22.07 -4.36 -16.00
CA THR A 144 21.02 -5.21 -15.41
C THR A 144 19.66 -4.74 -15.88
N LYS A 145 18.86 -5.65 -16.45
CA LYS A 145 17.47 -5.42 -16.78
C LYS A 145 16.59 -5.74 -15.58
N LEU A 146 15.68 -4.83 -15.26
CA LEU A 146 14.63 -5.01 -14.27
C LEU A 146 13.26 -4.69 -14.87
N ALA A 147 12.22 -5.43 -14.49
CA ALA A 147 10.84 -5.10 -14.82
C ALA A 147 9.93 -5.41 -13.63
N ALA A 148 9.16 -4.42 -13.20
CA ALA A 148 8.21 -4.56 -12.10
C ALA A 148 6.78 -4.75 -12.60
N PHE A 149 6.11 -5.73 -12.01
CA PHE A 149 4.73 -6.05 -12.27
C PHE A 149 3.91 -6.01 -10.99
N LYS A 150 2.71 -5.44 -11.10
CA LYS A 150 1.67 -5.59 -10.09
C LYS A 150 0.78 -6.76 -10.47
N MET A 151 0.84 -7.81 -9.65
CA MET A 151 0.01 -9.00 -9.82
C MET A 151 -1.29 -8.93 -9.02
N ALA A 152 -1.23 -8.33 -7.84
CA ALA A 152 -2.34 -8.19 -6.91
C ALA A 152 -2.06 -7.01 -5.95
N TYR A 153 -2.91 -6.85 -4.94
CA TYR A 153 -2.59 -6.02 -3.80
C TYR A 153 -1.41 -6.61 -3.02
N GLY A 154 -0.37 -5.81 -2.76
CA GLY A 154 0.84 -6.24 -2.06
C GLY A 154 2.13 -5.81 -2.78
N PRO A 155 3.26 -6.50 -2.52
CA PRO A 155 4.54 -6.17 -3.16
C PRO A 155 4.49 -6.35 -4.67
N ALA A 156 5.21 -5.49 -5.39
CA ALA A 156 5.45 -5.69 -6.81
C ALA A 156 6.45 -6.84 -7.02
N ILE A 157 6.21 -7.63 -8.06
CA ILE A 157 7.17 -8.65 -8.51
C ILE A 157 8.15 -7.97 -9.46
N VAL A 158 9.44 -8.01 -9.14
CA VAL A 158 10.50 -7.46 -9.97
C VAL A 158 11.28 -8.61 -10.61
N LEU A 159 11.18 -8.75 -11.92
CA LEU A 159 12.03 -9.66 -12.67
C LEU A 159 13.41 -9.01 -12.84
N SER A 160 14.47 -9.79 -12.70
CA SER A 160 15.86 -9.34 -12.82
C SER A 160 16.67 -10.32 -13.63
N ASP A 161 17.47 -9.86 -14.59
CA ASP A 161 18.44 -10.70 -15.31
C ASP A 161 19.80 -10.84 -14.58
N LYS A 162 19.92 -10.25 -13.38
CA LYS A 162 21.10 -10.38 -12.54
C LYS A 162 21.25 -11.81 -12.03
N LYS A 163 22.34 -12.47 -12.41
CA LYS A 163 22.66 -13.83 -11.99
C LYS A 163 23.27 -13.90 -10.60
N GLY A 164 22.90 -14.94 -9.84
CA GLY A 164 23.61 -15.34 -8.61
C GLY A 164 23.11 -14.65 -7.34
N ALA A 165 21.89 -14.12 -7.35
CA ALA A 165 21.20 -13.71 -6.14
C ALA A 165 20.37 -14.88 -5.59
N SER A 166 19.88 -14.76 -4.35
CA SER A 166 18.89 -15.68 -3.78
C SER A 166 17.74 -15.92 -4.77
N ALA A 167 17.12 -17.11 -4.74
CA ALA A 167 16.00 -17.46 -5.63
C ALA A 167 14.86 -16.42 -5.59
N CYS A 168 14.72 -15.73 -4.46
CA CYS A 168 13.91 -14.53 -4.30
C CYS A 168 14.56 -13.62 -3.26
N GLU A 169 14.68 -12.33 -3.56
CA GLU A 169 15.14 -11.31 -2.61
C GLU A 169 13.95 -10.44 -2.20
N GLN A 170 13.73 -10.29 -0.89
CA GLN A 170 12.67 -9.43 -0.34
C GLN A 170 13.20 -8.03 -0.11
N VAL A 171 12.45 -7.00 -0.51
CA VAL A 171 12.85 -5.61 -0.31
C VAL A 171 11.83 -4.89 0.57
N TYR A 172 12.26 -4.54 1.79
CA TYR A 172 11.45 -3.85 2.77
C TYR A 172 11.72 -2.35 2.79
N SER A 173 10.66 -1.57 2.98
CA SER A 173 10.77 -0.14 3.19
C SER A 173 10.93 0.20 4.66
N VAL A 174 11.79 1.19 4.93
CA VAL A 174 12.05 1.71 6.27
C VAL A 174 11.89 3.23 6.29
N THR A 175 11.52 3.80 7.44
CA THR A 175 11.32 5.25 7.59
C THR A 175 12.62 6.04 7.37
N ASN A 176 13.72 5.52 7.93
CA ASN A 176 15.03 6.13 7.87
C ASN A 176 16.07 5.03 7.64
N LEU A 177 16.68 5.03 6.46
CA LEU A 177 17.59 3.95 6.04
C LEU A 177 18.78 3.82 6.99
N GLU A 178 19.45 4.93 7.28
CA GLU A 178 20.68 4.93 8.07
C GLU A 178 20.41 4.54 9.54
N LEU A 179 19.27 4.97 10.09
CA LEU A 179 18.86 4.55 11.44
C LEU A 179 18.55 3.06 11.49
N ALA A 180 17.80 2.54 10.50
CA ALA A 180 17.48 1.11 10.43
C ALA A 180 18.72 0.24 10.29
N VAL A 181 19.67 0.62 9.42
CA VAL A 181 20.97 -0.07 9.28
C VAL A 181 21.72 -0.09 10.61
N LYS A 182 21.79 1.05 11.29
CA LYS A 182 22.44 1.14 12.61
C LYS A 182 21.79 0.20 13.62
N GLU A 183 20.45 0.20 13.72
CA GLU A 183 19.71 -0.69 14.62
C GLU A 183 19.96 -2.17 14.33
N LEU A 184 20.00 -2.58 13.05
CA LEU A 184 20.26 -3.97 12.65
C LEU A 184 21.69 -4.40 13.02
N ARG A 185 22.68 -3.53 12.79
CA ARG A 185 24.08 -3.78 13.18
C ARG A 185 24.24 -3.89 14.70
N GLU A 186 23.58 -3.03 15.47
CA GLU A 186 23.59 -3.09 16.95
C GLU A 186 22.95 -4.38 17.49
N ARG A 187 22.04 -5.00 16.73
CA ARG A 187 21.46 -6.32 17.03
C ARG A 187 22.32 -7.49 16.56
N GLY A 188 23.50 -7.25 15.99
CA GLY A 188 24.41 -8.28 15.51
C GLY A 188 24.01 -8.91 14.18
N ILE A 189 23.13 -8.27 13.40
CA ILE A 189 22.74 -8.75 12.08
C ILE A 189 23.82 -8.35 11.08
N GLU A 190 24.33 -9.34 10.35
CA GLU A 190 25.38 -9.15 9.35
C GLU A 190 24.83 -8.48 8.09
N GLU A 191 25.46 -7.39 7.71
CA GLU A 191 25.29 -6.74 6.41
C GLU A 191 26.19 -7.41 5.38
N ILE A 192 25.60 -7.77 4.25
CA ILE A 192 26.29 -8.47 3.16
C ILE A 192 26.77 -7.48 2.11
N ALA A 193 25.98 -6.43 1.89
CA ALA A 193 26.26 -5.39 0.91
C ALA A 193 25.54 -4.11 1.30
N GLY A 194 26.19 -2.97 1.06
CA GLY A 194 25.58 -1.68 1.27
C GLY A 194 26.60 -0.59 1.61
N PRO A 195 26.26 0.69 1.38
CA PRO A 195 25.14 1.14 0.56
C PRO A 195 25.37 0.85 -0.94
N VAL A 196 24.33 0.37 -1.64
CA VAL A 196 24.35 0.15 -3.10
C VAL A 196 23.28 1.01 -3.77
N GLU A 197 23.65 1.76 -4.80
CA GLU A 197 22.69 2.47 -5.64
C GLU A 197 22.05 1.50 -6.64
N THR A 198 20.73 1.36 -6.56
CA THR A 198 19.95 0.51 -7.46
C THR A 198 18.90 1.35 -8.18
N PRO A 199 18.24 0.82 -9.22
CA PRO A 199 17.03 1.46 -9.76
C PRO A 199 15.98 1.72 -8.67
N LEU A 200 15.85 0.84 -7.67
CA LEU A 200 14.90 1.01 -6.56
C LEU A 200 15.26 2.14 -5.59
N GLY A 201 16.45 2.73 -5.74
CA GLY A 201 17.06 3.65 -4.79
C GLY A 201 18.23 3.01 -4.05
N ARG A 202 18.74 3.71 -3.03
CA ARG A 202 19.85 3.27 -2.20
C ARG A 202 19.40 2.15 -1.26
N THR A 203 20.10 1.01 -1.30
CA THR A 203 19.73 -0.18 -0.53
C THR A 203 20.89 -0.71 0.32
N TYR A 204 20.53 -1.48 1.34
CA TYR A 204 21.43 -2.34 2.13
C TYR A 204 20.84 -3.76 2.19
N THR A 205 21.69 -4.77 2.05
CA THR A 205 21.30 -6.19 2.01
C THR A 205 21.84 -6.94 3.23
N PHE A 206 21.00 -7.75 3.84
CA PHE A 206 21.26 -8.53 5.04
C PHE A 206 20.88 -10.00 4.82
N LYS A 207 21.27 -10.87 5.77
CA LYS A 207 20.88 -12.28 5.81
C LYS A 207 20.08 -12.57 7.07
N ASP A 208 19.10 -13.45 6.96
CA ASP A 208 18.50 -14.08 8.12
C ASP A 208 19.36 -15.27 8.62
N MET A 209 18.91 -15.91 9.70
CA MET A 209 19.59 -17.06 10.32
C MET A 209 19.66 -18.29 9.41
N SER A 210 18.83 -18.37 8.37
CA SER A 210 18.83 -19.45 7.38
C SER A 210 19.63 -19.10 6.12
N GLY A 211 20.18 -17.89 6.04
CA GLY A 211 20.95 -17.42 4.90
C GLY A 211 20.11 -16.81 3.78
N ASN A 212 18.80 -16.58 3.98
CA ASN A 212 17.97 -15.88 3.01
C ASN A 212 18.33 -14.39 3.01
N SER A 213 18.46 -13.82 1.82
CA SER A 213 18.76 -12.40 1.66
C SER A 213 17.49 -11.54 1.66
N TYR A 214 17.56 -10.43 2.39
CA TYR A 214 16.58 -9.36 2.33
C TYR A 214 17.29 -8.01 2.27
N SER A 215 16.70 -7.07 1.56
CA SER A 215 17.19 -5.71 1.43
C SER A 215 16.25 -4.73 2.10
N ILE A 216 16.82 -3.61 2.55
CA ILE A 216 16.06 -2.46 3.01
C ILE A 216 16.38 -1.24 2.16
N LEU A 217 15.37 -0.40 1.97
CA LEU A 217 15.50 0.90 1.34
C LEU A 217 14.62 1.91 2.09
N GLN A 218 14.98 3.18 1.97
CA GLN A 218 14.06 4.24 2.39
C GLN A 218 13.26 4.64 1.16
N ASN A 219 11.97 4.31 1.16
CA ASN A 219 11.11 4.68 0.05
C ASN A 219 10.86 6.19 0.11
N GLY A 220 11.43 6.91 -0.86
CA GLY A 220 11.16 8.32 -1.05
C GLY A 220 9.77 8.49 -1.65
N THR A 221 8.94 9.31 -1.01
CA THR A 221 7.59 9.74 -1.42
C THR A 221 7.18 9.37 -2.86
N GLY A 222 6.39 8.30 -3.00
CA GLY A 222 5.42 8.06 -4.08
C GLY A 222 5.93 7.91 -5.52
N ASN A 223 5.70 6.73 -6.10
CA ASN A 223 5.72 6.41 -7.54
C ASN A 223 6.91 6.99 -8.35
N SER A 224 8.09 7.13 -7.74
CA SER A 224 9.24 7.78 -8.37
C SER A 224 9.76 7.01 -9.57
N LEU A 225 9.73 5.68 -9.50
CA LEU A 225 10.13 4.78 -10.58
C LEU A 225 9.13 4.80 -11.73
N GLU A 226 7.85 4.79 -11.43
CA GLU A 226 6.77 4.88 -12.41
C GLU A 226 6.86 6.22 -13.16
N ARG A 227 7.11 7.33 -12.45
CA ARG A 227 7.33 8.64 -13.08
C ARG A 227 8.58 8.64 -13.96
N ALA A 228 9.70 8.10 -13.45
CA ALA A 228 10.93 7.98 -14.22
C ALA A 228 10.76 7.08 -15.45
N TYR A 229 9.90 6.07 -15.36
CA TYR A 229 9.55 5.21 -16.47
C TYR A 229 8.64 5.93 -17.47
N GLN A 230 7.68 6.73 -17.02
CA GLN A 230 6.79 7.51 -17.89
C GLN A 230 7.51 8.62 -18.66
N ASP A 231 8.65 9.11 -18.17
CA ASP A 231 9.49 10.06 -18.90
C ASP A 231 10.03 9.43 -20.18
N ARG A 232 9.53 9.89 -21.33
CA ARG A 232 9.90 9.40 -22.66
C ARG A 232 11.37 9.67 -23.01
N ASN A 233 12.02 10.61 -22.33
CA ASN A 233 13.43 10.92 -22.56
C ASN A 233 14.36 10.04 -21.72
N ASN A 234 13.83 9.24 -20.79
CA ASN A 234 14.65 8.34 -19.99
C ASN A 234 15.20 7.19 -20.86
N THR A 235 16.50 7.27 -21.16
CA THR A 235 17.21 6.28 -21.98
C THR A 235 17.44 4.95 -21.27
N GLU A 236 17.29 4.89 -19.94
CA GLU A 236 17.36 3.65 -19.18
C GLU A 236 16.04 2.87 -19.25
N ALA A 237 14.92 3.50 -19.64
CA ALA A 237 13.62 2.87 -19.68
C ALA A 237 13.51 1.84 -20.82
N ILE A 238 13.13 0.60 -20.49
CA ILE A 238 12.84 -0.43 -21.48
C ILE A 238 11.41 -0.24 -21.99
N ARG A 239 11.28 0.13 -23.26
CA ARG A 239 9.98 0.21 -23.94
C ARG A 239 9.63 -1.17 -24.45
N LEU A 240 8.57 -1.73 -23.89
CA LEU A 240 8.08 -3.05 -24.26
C LEU A 240 7.00 -2.86 -25.32
N ASP A 241 7.40 -3.04 -26.57
CA ASP A 241 6.52 -2.99 -27.74
C ASP A 241 5.45 -4.09 -27.71
#